data_AF-A0A327QCK3-F1
#
_entry.id   AF-A0A327QCK3-F1
#
_cell.length_a   1.000
_cell.length_b   1.000
_cell.length_c   1.000
_cell.angle_alpha   90.00
_cell.angle_beta   90.00
_cell.angle_gamma   90.00
#
_symmetry.space_group_name_H-M   'P 1'
#
loop_
_entity.id
_entity.type
_entity.pdbx_description
1 polymer ?
#
loop_
_entity_poly.entity_id
_entity_poly.type
_entity_poly.pdbx_seq_one_letter_code
_entity_poly.pdbx_strand_id
1 'polypeptide(L)'
;MTQLEFDALKGLHPGFFLENILERRQVDKNSLAYSIHEDPKSLQDILKGNSNISLAVALKIEDALQLEEGILGSLQLFYEIKQIKQAQQIDSKPDISKFRKILFWDTKFESINWQTQKAAIIRRVFERGNEEEKNEVARFYGMDIINQVLLK
;
A
#
# COMPACT_ATOMS: atom_id res chain seq x y z
N MET A 1 19.74 10.02 2.78
CA MET A 1 18.68 9.94 1.74
C MET A 1 18.03 11.32 1.67
N THR A 2 17.59 11.80 0.51
CA THR A 2 16.84 13.08 0.46
C THR A 2 15.40 12.88 0.94
N GLN A 3 14.77 13.95 1.44
CA GLN A 3 13.37 13.89 1.89
C GLN A 3 12.41 13.42 0.77
N LEU A 4 12.67 13.86 -0.48
CA LEU A 4 11.87 13.47 -1.65
C LEU A 4 11.99 11.98 -1.98
N GLU A 5 13.19 11.42 -1.88
CA GLU A 5 13.41 9.98 -2.06
C GLU A 5 12.71 9.16 -0.97
N PHE A 6 12.79 9.63 0.29
CA PHE A 6 12.11 8.97 1.40
C PHE A 6 10.58 8.99 1.23
N ASP A 7 10.02 10.13 0.83
CA ASP A 7 8.58 10.28 0.61
C ASP A 7 8.07 9.36 -0.50
N ALA A 8 8.85 9.14 -1.55
CA ALA A 8 8.52 8.21 -2.63
C ALA A 8 8.46 6.73 -2.18
N LEU A 9 9.15 6.39 -1.08
CA LEU A 9 9.20 5.04 -0.53
C LEU A 9 8.08 4.76 0.49
N LYS A 10 7.37 5.78 0.97
CA LYS A 10 6.30 5.62 1.96
C LYS A 10 5.23 4.64 1.47
N GLY A 11 4.95 3.61 2.27
CA GLY A 11 3.95 2.59 1.94
C GLY A 11 4.47 1.44 1.07
N LEU A 12 5.76 1.41 0.75
CA LEU A 12 6.47 0.24 0.24
C LEU A 12 7.01 -0.59 1.41
N HIS A 13 7.01 -1.92 1.31
CA HIS A 13 7.63 -2.76 2.34
C HIS A 13 9.14 -2.46 2.42
N PRO A 14 9.71 -2.21 3.61
CA PRO A 14 11.13 -1.85 3.76
C PRO A 14 12.08 -2.93 3.25
N GLY A 15 11.64 -4.19 3.25
CA GLY A 15 12.38 -5.31 2.66
C GLY A 15 12.80 -5.12 1.20
N PHE A 16 11.95 -4.50 0.36
CA PHE A 16 12.30 -4.23 -1.04
C PHE A 16 13.37 -3.14 -1.18
N PHE A 17 13.30 -2.13 -0.32
CA PHE A 17 14.33 -1.10 -0.23
C PHE A 17 15.65 -1.69 0.26
N LEU A 18 15.61 -2.55 1.28
CA LEU A 18 16.77 -3.25 1.81
C LEU A 18 17.41 -4.17 0.76
N GLU A 19 16.61 -4.98 0.07
CA GLU A 19 17.08 -5.86 -1.01
C GLU A 19 17.90 -5.09 -2.05
N ASN A 20 17.41 -3.91 -2.47
CA ASN A 20 18.12 -3.06 -3.42
C ASN A 20 19.48 -2.56 -2.88
N ILE A 21 19.56 -2.23 -1.59
CA ILE A 21 20.82 -1.84 -0.95
C ILE A 21 21.80 -3.02 -0.94
N LEU A 22 21.35 -4.21 -0.55
CA LEU A 22 22.20 -5.40 -0.48
C LEU A 22 22.78 -5.75 -1.85
N GLU A 23 21.96 -5.71 -2.89
CA GLU A 23 22.39 -5.94 -4.27
C GLU A 23 23.44 -4.91 -4.72
N ARG A 24 23.17 -3.61 -4.52
CA ARG A 24 24.08 -2.53 -4.94
C ARG A 24 25.42 -2.59 -4.21
N ARG A 25 25.41 -2.99 -2.93
CA ARG A 25 26.61 -3.08 -2.10
C ARG A 25 27.25 -4.47 -2.13
N GLN A 26 26.70 -5.41 -2.89
CA GLN A 26 27.14 -6.81 -2.97
C GLN A 26 27.28 -7.46 -1.58
N VAL A 27 26.36 -7.13 -0.66
CA VAL A 27 26.34 -7.68 0.69
C VAL A 27 25.69 -9.06 0.64
N ASP A 28 26.41 -10.06 1.15
CA ASP A 28 25.87 -11.40 1.30
C ASP A 28 24.77 -11.44 2.37
N LYS A 29 23.60 -11.96 1.99
CA LYS A 29 22.40 -11.96 2.84
C LYS A 29 22.57 -12.84 4.07
N ASN A 30 23.22 -14.00 3.93
CA ASN A 30 23.43 -14.91 5.04
C ASN A 30 24.42 -14.31 6.05
N SER A 31 25.50 -13.73 5.56
CA SER A 31 26.51 -13.04 6.36
C SER A 31 25.90 -11.87 7.13
N LEU A 32 25.04 -11.09 6.48
CA LEU A 32 24.29 -10.02 7.16
C LEU A 32 23.42 -10.59 8.28
N ALA A 33 22.60 -11.62 7.99
CA ALA A 33 21.72 -12.24 9.00
C ALA A 33 22.49 -12.68 10.25
N TYR A 34 23.63 -13.36 10.07
CA TYR A 34 24.47 -13.77 11.19
C TYR A 34 25.06 -12.58 11.96
N SER A 35 25.46 -11.51 11.27
CA SER A 35 26.02 -10.31 11.92
C SER A 35 25.01 -9.58 12.81
N ILE A 36 23.72 -9.66 12.48
CA ILE A 36 22.63 -9.07 13.27
C ILE A 36 21.99 -10.07 14.24
N HIS A 37 22.57 -11.27 14.39
CA HIS A 37 22.03 -12.36 15.21
C HIS A 37 20.57 -12.73 14.85
N GLU A 38 20.23 -12.70 13.57
CA GLU A 38 18.94 -13.14 13.05
C GLU A 38 19.11 -14.39 12.17
N ASP A 39 18.04 -15.16 12.02
CA ASP A 39 18.05 -16.33 11.15
C ASP A 39 18.02 -15.91 9.66
N PRO A 40 18.84 -16.52 8.77
CA PRO A 40 18.85 -16.19 7.35
C PRO A 40 17.49 -16.31 6.65
N LYS A 41 16.64 -17.25 7.08
CA LYS A 41 15.29 -17.40 6.56
C LYS A 41 14.42 -16.23 6.98
N SER A 42 14.50 -15.80 8.24
CA SER A 42 13.79 -14.62 8.74
C SER A 42 14.18 -13.37 7.96
N LEU A 43 15.48 -13.16 7.72
CA LEU A 43 15.94 -12.05 6.89
C LEU A 43 15.40 -12.17 5.45
N GLN A 44 15.43 -13.38 4.86
CA GLN A 44 14.94 -13.60 3.51
C GLN A 44 13.43 -13.34 3.38
N ASP A 45 12.63 -13.71 4.39
CA ASP A 45 11.20 -13.43 4.42
C ASP A 45 10.91 -11.93 4.55
N ILE A 46 11.72 -11.20 5.32
CA ILE A 46 11.66 -9.73 5.38
C ILE A 46 11.98 -9.11 4.01
N LEU A 47 13.07 -9.54 3.36
CA LEU A 47 13.51 -9.02 2.06
C LEU A 47 12.46 -9.21 0.96
N LYS A 48 11.74 -10.35 0.98
CA LYS A 48 10.64 -10.64 0.05
C LYS A 48 9.34 -9.89 0.37
N GLY A 49 9.26 -9.23 1.52
CA GLY A 49 8.04 -8.57 1.99
C GLY A 49 6.99 -9.51 2.56
N ASN A 50 7.38 -10.74 2.90
CA ASN A 50 6.49 -11.74 3.51
C ASN A 50 6.33 -11.51 5.02
N SER A 51 7.33 -10.89 5.66
CA SER A 51 7.34 -10.62 7.10
C SER A 51 7.73 -9.18 7.38
N ASN A 52 7.02 -8.56 8.32
CA ASN A 52 7.34 -7.21 8.80
C ASN A 52 8.70 -7.20 9.50
N ILE A 53 9.39 -6.07 9.45
CA ILE A 53 10.61 -5.85 10.22
C ILE A 53 10.25 -5.34 11.63
N SER A 54 10.81 -5.95 12.68
CA SER A 54 10.67 -5.40 14.03
C SER A 54 11.61 -4.19 14.22
N LEU A 55 11.30 -3.31 15.16
CA LEU A 55 12.16 -2.15 15.45
C LEU A 55 13.59 -2.57 15.84
N ALA A 56 13.73 -3.63 16.64
CA ALA A 56 15.04 -4.14 17.04
C ALA A 56 15.85 -4.64 15.83
N VAL A 57 15.22 -5.39 14.92
CA VAL A 57 15.88 -5.88 13.70
C VAL A 57 16.23 -4.73 12.76
N ALA A 58 15.35 -3.73 12.62
CA ALA A 58 15.60 -2.53 11.83
C ALA A 58 16.87 -1.80 12.31
N LEU A 59 16.97 -1.51 13.60
CA LEU A 59 18.13 -0.82 14.18
C LEU A 59 19.44 -1.60 13.99
N LYS A 60 19.42 -2.93 14.17
CA LYS A 60 20.60 -3.77 13.93
C LYS A 60 21.05 -3.75 12.46
N ILE A 61 20.10 -3.80 11.53
CA ILE A 61 20.40 -3.75 10.09
C ILE A 61 20.92 -2.36 9.70
N GLU A 62 20.31 -1.30 10.22
CA GLU A 62 20.74 0.08 9.99
C GLU A 62 22.17 0.30 10.46
N ASP A 63 22.51 -0.17 11.67
CA ASP A 63 23.88 -0.12 12.19
C ASP A 63 24.85 -0.94 11.32
N ALA A 64 24.53 -2.21 11.04
CA ALA A 64 25.37 -3.09 10.23
C ALA A 64 25.64 -2.58 8.80
N LEU A 65 24.69 -1.85 8.23
CA LEU A 65 24.78 -1.26 6.89
C LEU A 65 25.13 0.22 6.89
N GLN A 66 25.42 0.82 8.05
CA GLN A 66 25.70 2.27 8.19
C GLN A 66 24.63 3.13 7.50
N LEU A 67 23.37 2.77 7.71
CA LEU A 67 22.22 3.56 7.29
C LEU A 67 21.89 4.59 8.36
N GLU A 68 21.16 5.62 7.95
CA GLU A 68 20.59 6.57 8.91
C GLU A 68 19.57 5.86 9.81
N GLU A 69 19.74 6.05 11.11
CA GLU A 69 18.90 5.45 12.14
C GLU A 69 17.43 5.81 11.93
N GLY A 70 16.56 4.81 12.03
CA GLY A 70 15.11 4.96 11.94
C GLY A 70 14.54 4.99 10.53
N ILE A 71 15.36 4.88 9.46
CA ILE A 71 14.86 4.79 8.08
C ILE A 71 13.96 3.57 7.88
N LEU A 72 14.43 2.36 8.21
CA LEU A 72 13.69 1.11 8.00
C LEU A 72 12.48 1.04 8.94
N GLY A 73 12.63 1.49 10.18
CA GLY A 73 11.53 1.57 11.14
C GLY A 73 10.41 2.49 10.66
N SER A 74 10.77 3.67 10.13
CA SER A 74 9.79 4.62 9.60
C SER A 74 9.11 4.09 8.33
N LEU A 75 9.86 3.45 7.42
CA LEU A 75 9.28 2.80 6.24
C LEU A 75 8.31 1.69 6.63
N GLN A 76 8.65 0.86 7.62
CA GLN A 76 7.76 -0.17 8.16
C GLN A 76 6.47 0.45 8.70
N LEU A 77 6.57 1.52 9.50
CA LEU A 77 5.42 2.22 10.04
C LEU A 77 4.49 2.72 8.92
N PHE A 78 5.03 3.38 7.89
CA PHE A 78 4.21 3.84 6.77
C PHE A 78 3.59 2.68 5.96
N TYR A 79 4.30 1.56 5.83
CA TYR A 79 3.78 0.35 5.21
C TYR A 79 2.60 -0.22 6.02
N GLU A 80 2.74 -0.34 7.34
CA GLU A 80 1.67 -0.82 8.22
C GLU A 80 0.46 0.10 8.23
N ILE A 81 0.66 1.42 8.24
CA ILE A 81 -0.42 2.39 8.09
C ILE A 81 -1.19 2.15 6.78
N LYS A 82 -0.49 1.87 5.67
CA LYS A 82 -1.12 1.54 4.40
C LYS A 82 -1.92 0.24 4.49
N GLN A 83 -1.37 -0.81 5.09
CA GLN A 83 -2.05 -2.10 5.27
C GLN A 83 -3.31 -1.96 6.13
N ILE A 84 -3.21 -1.28 7.27
CA ILE A 84 -4.36 -1.03 8.17
C ILE A 84 -5.44 -0.24 7.43
N LYS A 85 -5.06 0.82 6.72
CA LYS A 85 -6.01 1.59 5.90
C LYS A 85 -6.63 0.72 4.82
N GLN A 86 -5.90 -0.18 4.18
CA GLN A 86 -6.44 -1.09 3.18
C GLN A 86 -7.39 -2.13 3.78
N ALA A 87 -7.06 -2.69 4.95
CA ALA A 87 -7.92 -3.63 5.66
C ALA A 87 -9.23 -2.97 6.10
N GLN A 88 -9.18 -1.74 6.63
CA GLN A 88 -10.38 -0.95 6.96
C GLN A 88 -11.23 -0.62 5.72
N GLN A 89 -10.62 -0.56 4.53
CA GLN A 89 -11.34 -0.33 3.28
C GLN A 89 -12.11 -1.57 2.81
N ILE A 90 -11.79 -2.78 3.27
CA ILE A 90 -12.53 -4.02 2.93
C ILE A 90 -13.97 -3.96 3.48
N ASP A 91 -14.16 -3.34 4.65
CA ASP A 91 -15.48 -3.07 5.23
C ASP A 91 -16.18 -1.84 4.60
N SER A 92 -15.46 -1.11 3.75
CA SER A 92 -15.91 0.10 3.08
C SER A 92 -16.05 -0.13 1.58
N LYS A 93 -16.82 -1.15 1.18
CA LYS A 93 -17.28 -1.30 -0.22
C LYS A 93 -18.77 -0.97 -0.32
N PRO A 94 -19.24 -0.39 -1.44
CA PRO A 94 -20.66 -0.25 -1.65
C PRO A 94 -21.32 -1.62 -1.79
N ASP A 95 -22.64 -1.65 -1.74
CA ASP A 95 -23.39 -2.84 -2.09
C ASP A 95 -23.23 -3.14 -3.58
N ILE A 96 -22.23 -3.97 -3.90
CA ILE A 96 -21.87 -4.34 -5.26
C ILE A 96 -23.00 -5.04 -6.02
N SER A 97 -23.99 -5.61 -5.30
CA SER A 97 -25.14 -6.26 -5.93
C SER A 97 -26.03 -5.26 -6.69
N LYS A 98 -25.95 -3.97 -6.34
CA LYS A 98 -26.65 -2.87 -6.99
C LYS A 98 -25.99 -2.35 -8.26
N PHE A 99 -24.81 -2.89 -8.63
CA PHE A 99 -24.08 -2.45 -9.83
C PHE A 99 -24.12 -3.51 -10.92
N ARG A 100 -24.52 -3.09 -12.13
CA ARG A 100 -24.41 -3.96 -13.31
C ARG A 100 -22.96 -4.05 -13.74
N LYS A 101 -22.44 -5.27 -13.86
CA LYS A 101 -21.06 -5.55 -14.28
C LYS A 101 -20.67 -4.85 -15.60
N ILE A 102 -21.63 -4.69 -16.53
CA ILE A 102 -21.41 -4.03 -17.83
C ILE A 102 -20.95 -2.58 -17.71
N LEU A 103 -21.26 -1.90 -16.59
CA LEU A 103 -20.81 -0.53 -16.35
C LEU A 103 -19.27 -0.43 -16.28
N PHE A 104 -18.61 -1.52 -15.89
CA PHE A 104 -17.15 -1.64 -15.78
C PHE A 104 -16.61 -2.69 -16.75
N TRP A 105 -17.11 -2.74 -17.98
CA TRP A 105 -16.74 -3.75 -18.98
C TRP A 105 -15.23 -3.80 -19.30
N ASP A 106 -14.51 -2.71 -19.09
CA ASP A 106 -13.06 -2.55 -19.30
C ASP A 106 -12.22 -2.96 -18.08
N THR A 107 -12.84 -3.27 -16.94
CA THR A 107 -12.17 -3.55 -15.66
C THR A 107 -12.68 -4.84 -15.04
N LYS A 108 -11.80 -5.66 -14.46
CA LYS A 108 -12.25 -6.81 -13.67
C LYS A 108 -13.00 -6.29 -12.44
N PHE A 109 -14.31 -6.52 -12.39
CA PHE A 109 -15.21 -5.93 -11.40
C PHE A 109 -14.78 -6.22 -9.95
N GLU A 110 -14.27 -7.42 -9.70
CA GLU A 110 -13.79 -7.88 -8.40
C GLU A 110 -12.49 -7.20 -7.95
N SER A 111 -11.75 -6.57 -8.88
CA SER A 111 -10.51 -5.85 -8.61
C SER A 111 -10.68 -4.33 -8.45
N ILE A 112 -11.91 -3.82 -8.59
CA ILE A 112 -12.20 -2.40 -8.46
C ILE A 112 -11.90 -1.96 -7.03
N ASN A 113 -11.00 -0.99 -6.89
CA ASN A 113 -10.75 -0.36 -5.60
C ASN A 113 -11.69 0.84 -5.42
N TRP A 114 -12.78 0.62 -4.70
CA TRP A 114 -13.83 1.61 -4.47
C TRP A 114 -13.37 2.86 -3.71
N GLN A 115 -12.17 2.92 -3.15
CA GLN A 115 -11.69 4.07 -2.41
C GLN A 115 -10.67 4.86 -3.21
N THR A 116 -9.65 4.19 -3.75
CA THR A 116 -8.60 4.85 -4.54
C THR A 116 -9.08 5.27 -5.92
N GLN A 117 -10.02 4.54 -6.52
CA GLN A 117 -10.60 4.84 -7.83
C GLN A 117 -11.89 5.64 -7.74
N LYS A 118 -12.22 6.22 -6.57
CA LYS A 118 -13.49 6.92 -6.30
C LYS A 118 -13.89 7.91 -7.40
N ALA A 119 -12.93 8.70 -7.90
CA ALA A 119 -13.22 9.73 -8.89
C ALA A 119 -13.67 9.14 -10.23
N ALA A 120 -12.97 8.09 -10.69
CA ALA A 120 -13.32 7.38 -11.91
C ALA A 120 -14.66 6.66 -11.78
N ILE A 121 -14.91 6.02 -10.63
CA ILE A 121 -16.16 5.32 -10.34
C ILE A 121 -17.34 6.30 -10.31
N ILE A 122 -17.23 7.40 -9.56
CA ILE A 122 -18.29 8.42 -9.46
C ILE A 122 -18.61 8.97 -10.86
N ARG A 123 -17.61 9.41 -11.63
CA ARG A 123 -17.83 9.92 -12.98
C ARG A 123 -18.54 8.90 -13.86
N ARG A 124 -18.03 7.67 -13.88
CA ARG A 124 -18.58 6.59 -14.71
C ARG A 124 -20.03 6.25 -14.36
N VAL A 125 -20.35 6.16 -13.06
CA VAL A 125 -21.71 5.85 -12.60
C VAL A 125 -22.67 7.01 -12.87
N PHE A 126 -22.24 8.26 -12.67
CA PHE A 126 -23.09 9.41 -12.97
C PHE A 126 -23.28 9.65 -14.48
N GLU A 127 -22.29 9.27 -15.32
CA GLU A 127 -22.38 9.37 -16.78
C GLU A 127 -23.22 8.27 -17.43
N ARG A 128 -23.10 7.00 -16.97
CA ARG A 128 -23.63 5.82 -17.67
C ARG A 128 -24.50 4.90 -16.81
N GLY A 129 -24.54 5.15 -15.50
CA GLY A 129 -25.28 4.32 -14.55
C GLY A 129 -26.77 4.67 -14.47
N ASN A 130 -27.55 3.75 -13.91
CA ASN A 130 -28.96 3.93 -13.59
C ASN A 130 -29.14 4.61 -12.21
N GLU A 131 -30.38 4.89 -11.83
CA GLU A 131 -30.67 5.57 -10.56
C GLU A 131 -30.31 4.74 -9.33
N GLU A 132 -30.43 3.42 -9.39
CA GLU A 132 -30.04 2.53 -8.28
C GLU A 132 -28.52 2.58 -8.02
N GLU A 133 -27.73 2.53 -9.09
CA GLU A 133 -26.27 2.65 -9.07
C GLU A 133 -25.84 4.02 -8.51
N LYS A 134 -26.48 5.11 -8.98
CA LYS A 134 -26.20 6.46 -8.48
C LYS A 134 -26.56 6.61 -7.00
N ASN A 135 -27.71 6.07 -6.57
CA ASN A 135 -28.14 6.13 -5.17
C ASN A 135 -27.18 5.36 -4.25
N GLU A 136 -26.68 4.20 -4.69
CA GLU A 136 -25.68 3.46 -3.92
C GLU A 136 -24.34 4.20 -3.85
N VAL A 137 -23.89 4.82 -4.95
CA VAL A 137 -22.70 5.69 -4.95
C VAL A 137 -22.89 6.89 -4.02
N ALA A 138 -24.07 7.52 -4.02
CA ALA A 138 -24.41 8.62 -3.11
C ALA A 138 -24.43 8.19 -1.64
N ARG A 139 -25.03 7.03 -1.34
CA ARG A 139 -25.04 6.44 0.01
C ARG A 139 -23.64 6.06 0.48
N PHE A 140 -22.77 5.64 -0.42
CA PHE A 140 -21.44 5.14 -0.09
C PHE A 140 -20.39 6.26 0.03
N TYR A 141 -20.33 7.21 -0.90
CA TYR A 141 -19.34 8.31 -0.87
C TYR A 141 -19.86 9.59 -0.21
N GLY A 142 -21.17 9.78 -0.13
CA GLY A 142 -21.78 11.05 0.27
C GLY A 142 -21.80 12.09 -0.86
N MET A 143 -22.79 12.97 -0.81
CA MET A 143 -23.01 13.98 -1.86
C MET A 143 -21.91 15.03 -1.93
N ASP A 144 -21.27 15.37 -0.82
CA ASP A 144 -20.17 16.35 -0.80
C ASP A 144 -18.99 15.89 -1.66
N ILE A 145 -18.60 14.61 -1.55
CA ILE A 145 -17.51 14.04 -2.34
C ILE A 145 -17.89 13.98 -3.82
N ILE A 146 -19.13 13.57 -4.11
CA ILE A 146 -19.63 13.48 -5.49
C ILE A 146 -19.59 14.84 -6.17
N ASN A 147 -20.11 15.87 -5.50
CA ASN A 147 -20.10 17.24 -6.02
C ASN A 147 -18.67 17.71 -6.28
N GLN A 148 -17.73 17.47 -5.37
CA GLN A 148 -16.32 17.82 -5.58
C GLN A 148 -15.69 17.13 -6.79
N VAL A 149 -16.04 15.87 -7.07
CA VAL A 149 -15.50 15.11 -8.20
C VAL A 149 -16.11 15.55 -9.54
N LEU A 150 -17.40 15.89 -9.55
CA LEU A 150 -18.15 16.28 -10.74
C LEU A 150 -17.98 17.77 -11.11
N LEU A 151 -17.63 18.63 -10.16
CA LEU A 151 -17.33 20.05 -10.40
C LEU A 151 -15.94 20.30 -11.01
N LYS A 152 -15.07 19.29 -11.02
CA LYS A 152 -13.72 19.33 -11.61
C LYS A 152 -13.70 18.71 -12.99
#